data_AF-A0A6M3XIY3-F1
#
_entry.id   AF-A0A6M3XIY3-F1
#
_cell.length_a   1.000
_cell.length_b   1.000
_cell.length_c   1.000
_cell.angle_alpha   90.00
_cell.angle_beta   90.00
_cell.angle_gamma   90.00
#
_symmetry.space_group_name_H-M   'P 1'
#
loop_
_entity.id
_entity.type
_entity.pdbx_description
1 polymer ?
#
loop_
_entity_poly.entity_id
_entity_poly.type
_entity_poly.pdbx_seq_one_letter_code
_entity_poly.pdbx_strand_id
1 'polypeptide(L)' 'MATKKKKWIQGAIKRPGAFSAKAKNAGMSTAAYAKKKKGTPGQVGKQARLAMTLAKMRKKKK' A
#
# COMPACT_ATOMS: atom_id res chain seq x y z
N MET A 1 18.89 -2.64 -18.29
CA MET A 1 18.69 -3.22 -16.94
C MET A 1 18.06 -2.20 -15.95
N ALA A 2 16.81 -1.77 -16.17
CA ALA A 2 16.17 -0.67 -15.41
C ALA A 2 15.28 -1.09 -14.21
N THR A 3 15.34 -2.36 -13.78
CA THR A 3 14.30 -2.96 -12.92
C THR A 3 14.57 -2.89 -11.41
N LYS A 4 15.84 -2.88 -10.96
CA LYS A 4 16.18 -2.88 -9.52
C LYS A 4 15.83 -1.55 -8.81
N LYS A 5 16.18 -0.40 -9.40
CA LYS A 5 15.87 0.93 -8.81
C LYS A 5 14.37 1.23 -8.70
N LYS A 6 13.49 0.58 -9.47
CA LYS A 6 12.05 0.91 -9.46
C LYS A 6 11.26 0.11 -8.40
N LYS A 7 11.87 -0.92 -7.81
CA LYS A 7 11.24 -1.80 -6.82
C LYS A 7 11.88 -1.78 -5.43
N TRP A 8 12.87 -0.91 -5.16
CA TRP A 8 13.54 -0.89 -3.84
C TRP A 8 12.56 -0.69 -2.68
N ILE A 9 11.54 0.17 -2.85
CA ILE A 9 10.49 0.38 -1.85
C ILE A 9 9.65 -0.88 -1.64
N GLN A 10 9.36 -1.63 -2.71
CA GLN A 10 8.61 -2.88 -2.61
C GLN A 10 9.44 -3.97 -1.93
N GLY A 11 10.75 -4.03 -2.19
CA GLY A 11 11.68 -4.95 -1.55
C GLY A 11 11.88 -4.68 -0.05
N ALA A 12 11.72 -3.44 0.39
CA ALA A 12 11.81 -3.07 1.81
C ALA A 12 10.59 -3.52 2.64
N ILE A 13 9.50 -4.00 2.02
CA ILE A 13 8.29 -4.42 2.72
C ILE A 13 8.47 -5.88 3.20
N LYS A 14 8.70 -6.05 4.51
CA LYS A 14 8.91 -7.37 5.13
C LYS A 14 7.75 -8.36 4.95
N ARG A 15 6.50 -7.87 4.94
CA ARG A 15 5.29 -8.71 4.79
C ARG A 15 4.41 -8.16 3.66
N PRO A 16 4.77 -8.42 2.40
CA PRO A 16 3.98 -7.95 1.26
C PRO A 16 2.59 -8.57 1.32
N GLY A 17 1.55 -7.78 1.00
CA GLY A 17 0.18 -8.28 0.93
C GLY A 17 -0.61 -8.32 2.25
N ALA A 18 0.03 -8.17 3.43
CA ALA A 18 -0.68 -8.19 4.71
C ALA A 18 -1.81 -7.14 4.81
N PHE A 19 -1.59 -5.95 4.25
CA PHE A 19 -2.62 -4.91 4.21
C PHE A 19 -3.76 -5.24 3.22
N SER A 20 -3.44 -5.87 2.08
CA SER A 20 -4.44 -6.32 1.12
C SER A 20 -5.29 -7.46 1.66
N ALA A 21 -4.72 -8.37 2.47
CA ALA A 21 -5.46 -9.41 3.15
C ALA A 21 -6.49 -8.82 4.13
N LYS A 22 -6.10 -7.82 4.92
CA LYS A 22 -7.03 -7.08 5.80
C LYS A 22 -8.15 -6.39 5.02
N ALA A 23 -7.83 -5.80 3.87
CA ALA A 23 -8.84 -5.17 3.01
C ALA A 23 -9.83 -6.19 2.46
N LYS A 24 -9.34 -7.33 1.94
CA LYS A 24 -10.18 -8.44 1.46
C LYS A 24 -11.08 -9.00 2.55
N ASN A 25 -10.55 -9.19 3.76
CA ASN A 25 -11.33 -9.63 4.91
C ASN A 25 -12.44 -8.64 5.30
N ALA A 26 -12.20 -7.35 5.04
CA ALA A 26 -13.21 -6.30 5.23
C ALA A 26 -14.17 -6.16 4.04
N GLY A 27 -14.10 -7.02 3.02
CA GLY A 27 -14.90 -6.92 1.80
C GLY A 27 -14.58 -5.69 0.94
N MET A 28 -13.41 -5.07 1.13
CA MET A 28 -13.04 -3.80 0.49
C MET A 28 -11.85 -3.99 -0.45
N SER A 29 -11.81 -3.17 -1.51
CA SER A 29 -10.58 -3.01 -2.28
C SER A 29 -9.49 -2.39 -1.42
N THR A 30 -8.22 -2.71 -1.68
CA THR A 30 -7.08 -2.16 -0.93
C THR A 30 -7.06 -0.62 -0.94
N ALA A 31 -7.51 0.00 -2.04
CA ALA A 31 -7.62 1.44 -2.17
C ALA A 31 -8.77 2.02 -1.31
N ALA A 32 -9.93 1.37 -1.29
CA ALA A 32 -11.06 1.79 -0.45
C ALA A 32 -10.72 1.63 1.03
N TYR A 33 -10.11 0.51 1.41
CA TYR A 33 -9.66 0.26 2.78
C TYR A 33 -8.58 1.27 3.23
N ALA A 34 -7.64 1.61 2.34
CA ALA A 34 -6.67 2.68 2.60
C ALA A 34 -7.34 4.05 2.80
N LYS A 35 -8.33 4.41 1.97
CA LYS A 35 -9.09 5.67 2.15
C LYS A 35 -9.82 5.71 3.49
N LYS A 36 -10.46 4.60 3.86
CA LYS A 36 -11.18 4.47 5.14
C LYS A 36 -10.23 4.55 6.35
N LYS A 37 -9.05 3.95 6.26
CA LYS A 37 -8.10 3.84 7.38
C LYS A 37 -6.97 4.89 7.37
N LYS A 38 -6.95 5.85 6.45
CA LYS A 38 -5.88 6.87 6.39
C LYS A 38 -5.74 7.72 7.67
N GLY A 39 -6.85 7.91 8.39
CA GLY A 39 -6.94 8.73 9.61
C GLY A 39 -6.76 7.93 10.89
N THR A 40 -6.79 6.59 10.85
CA THR A 40 -6.64 5.81 12.08
C THR A 40 -5.22 5.94 12.64
N PRO A 41 -5.07 6.16 13.96
CA PRO A 41 -3.77 6.10 14.60
C PRO A 41 -3.17 4.68 14.53
N GLY A 42 -1.85 4.59 14.70
CA GLY A 42 -1.14 3.31 14.75
C GLY A 42 -0.75 2.72 13.39
N GLN A 43 -0.43 1.41 13.40
CA GLN A 43 0.19 0.73 12.26
C GLN A 43 -0.73 0.66 11.03
N VAL A 44 -2.04 0.50 11.24
CA VAL A 44 -3.02 0.39 10.14
C VAL A 44 -3.12 1.70 9.35
N GLY A 45 -3.08 2.86 10.02
CA GLY A 45 -3.05 4.15 9.35
C GLY A 45 -1.75 4.40 8.57
N LYS A 46 -0.61 4.00 9.15
CA LYS A 46 0.70 4.06 8.45
C LYS A 46 0.68 3.19 7.17
N GLN A 47 0.13 1.98 7.25
CA GLN A 47 -0.02 1.08 6.10
C GLN A 47 -0.98 1.64 5.04
N ALA A 48 -2.09 2.26 5.46
CA ALA A 48 -3.03 2.91 4.56
C ALA A 48 -2.40 4.06 3.78
N ARG A 49 -1.63 4.92 4.46
CA ARG A 49 -0.90 6.03 3.82
C ARG A 49 0.17 5.52 2.85
N LEU A 50 0.94 4.50 3.25
CA LEU A 50 1.91 3.84 2.37
C LEU A 50 1.23 3.28 1.11
N ALA A 51 0.11 2.57 1.27
CA ALA A 51 -0.64 2.02 0.14
C ALA A 51 -1.12 3.11 -0.84
N MET A 52 -1.56 4.27 -0.33
CA MET A 52 -1.89 5.43 -1.16
C MET A 52 -0.68 5.97 -1.92
N THR A 53 0.47 6.12 -1.23
CA THR A 53 1.71 6.62 -1.84
C THR A 53 2.19 5.68 -2.95
N LEU A 54 2.20 4.36 -2.69
CA LEU A 54 2.53 3.34 -3.69
C LEU A 54 1.57 3.41 -4.89
N ALA A 55 0.27 3.61 -4.66
CA ALA A 55 -0.71 3.74 -5.73
C ALA A 55 -0.48 5.01 -6.58
N LYS A 56 -0.14 6.15 -5.97
CA LYS A 56 0.22 7.38 -6.68
C LYS A 56 1.49 7.22 -7.52
N MET A 57 2.54 6.61 -6.96
CA MET A 57 3.78 6.32 -7.69
C MET A 57 3.55 5.40 -8.89
N ARG A 58 2.63 4.42 -8.77
CA ARG A 58 2.24 3.57 -9.91
C ARG A 58 1.56 4.37 -11.02
N LYS A 59 0.68 5.31 -10.66
CA LYS A 59 -0.03 6.17 -11.64
C LYS A 59 0.90 7.12 -12.38
N LYS A 60 1.86 7.76 -11.67
CA LYS A 60 2.83 8.69 -12.27
C LYS A 60 3.84 8.04 -13.24
N LYS A 61 3.92 6.70 -13.23
CA LYS A 61 4.83 5.94 -14.10
C LYS A 61 4.20 5.61 -15.47
N LYS A 62 2.91 5.87 -15.65
CA LYS A 62 2.20 5.80 -16.93
C LYS A 62 2.33 7.14 -17.63
#